data_AF-B0WQH3-F1
#
_entry.id   AF-B0WQH3-F1
#
_cell.length_a   1.000
_cell.length_b   1.000
_cell.length_c   1.000
_cell.angle_alpha   90.00
_cell.angle_beta   90.00
_cell.angle_gamma   90.00
#
_symmetry.space_group_name_H-M   'P 1'
#
loop_
_entity.id
_entity.type
_entity.pdbx_description
1 polymer ?
#
loop_
_entity_poly.entity_id
_entity_poly.type
_entity_poly.pdbx_seq_one_letter_code
_entity_poly.pdbx_strand_id
1 'polypeptide(L)' 'MKFLWLLTFLLALFGAALADSPACPAGFSRQASKCVSKRPVHGECPKGSKYNAGLNLCVHN' A
#
# COMPACT_ATOMS: atom_id res chain seq x y z
N MET A 1 39.63 -6.18 -4.35
CA MET A 1 38.71 -7.35 -4.37
C MET A 1 38.04 -7.68 -3.02
N LYS A 2 38.14 -6.85 -1.95
CA LYS A 2 37.54 -7.15 -0.63
C LYS A 2 36.23 -6.39 -0.34
N PHE A 3 36.00 -5.25 -0.98
CA PHE A 3 34.85 -4.36 -0.73
C PHE A 3 33.56 -4.80 -1.44
N LEU A 4 33.65 -5.66 -2.44
CA LEU A 4 32.49 -6.11 -3.22
C LEU A 4 31.51 -6.93 -2.36
N TRP A 5 32.02 -7.68 -1.38
CA TRP A 5 31.21 -8.48 -0.48
C TRP A 5 30.52 -7.64 0.61
N LEU A 6 31.17 -6.56 1.06
CA LEU A 6 30.56 -5.57 1.96
C LEU A 6 29.40 -4.84 1.28
N LEU A 7 29.53 -4.50 0.00
CA LEU A 7 28.47 -3.91 -0.82
C LEU A 7 27.25 -4.84 -0.96
N THR A 8 27.47 -6.13 -1.20
CA THR A 8 26.36 -7.11 -1.25
C THR A 8 25.65 -7.26 0.10
N PHE A 9 26.40 -7.22 1.20
CA PHE A 9 25.84 -7.33 2.55
C PHE A 9 25.00 -6.10 2.92
N LEU A 10 25.49 -4.91 2.54
CA LEU A 10 24.76 -3.64 2.68
C LEU A 10 23.48 -3.62 1.85
N LEU A 11 23.52 -4.09 0.60
CA LEU A 11 22.35 -4.08 -0.28
C LEU A 11 21.24 -5.02 0.22
N ALA A 12 21.61 -6.16 0.81
CA ALA A 12 20.67 -7.09 1.45
C ALA A 12 19.97 -6.47 2.68
N LEU A 13 20.71 -5.70 3.49
CA LEU A 13 20.16 -4.98 4.64
C LEU A 13 19.20 -3.86 4.24
N PHE A 14 19.52 -3.11 3.17
CA PHE A 14 18.66 -2.03 2.69
C PHE A 14 17.42 -2.52 1.91
N GLY A 15 17.48 -3.69 1.27
CA GLY A 15 16.36 -4.25 0.52
C GLY A 15 15.16 -4.64 1.39
N ALA A 16 15.39 -5.02 2.65
CA ALA A 16 14.32 -5.40 3.58
C ALA A 16 13.48 -4.21 4.07
N ALA A 17 14.02 -2.99 4.07
CA ALA A 17 13.33 -1.81 4.59
C ALA A 17 12.23 -1.25 3.64
N LEU A 18 12.15 -1.76 2.41
CA LEU A 18 11.15 -1.31 1.41
C LEU A 18 9.91 -2.22 1.36
N ALA A 19 9.93 -3.38 2.04
CA ALA A 19 8.85 -4.37 1.98
C ALA A 19 7.73 -4.12 2.99
N ASP A 20 7.98 -3.36 4.07
CA ASP A 20 7.06 -3.17 5.20
C ASP A 20 6.14 -1.95 5.06
N SER A 21 5.80 -1.55 3.83
CA SER A 21 4.60 -0.73 3.68
C SER A 21 3.39 -1.66 3.85
N PRO A 22 2.49 -1.47 4.84
CA PRO A 22 1.24 -2.22 4.91
C PRO A 22 0.50 -2.00 3.60
N ALA A 23 0.67 -2.96 2.70
CA ALA A 23 0.21 -2.85 1.34
C ALA A 23 -1.30 -2.96 1.41
N CYS A 24 -1.97 -1.85 1.10
CA CYS A 24 -3.41 -1.88 0.93
C CYS A 24 -3.76 -3.02 -0.04
N PRO A 25 -4.87 -3.73 0.20
CA PRO A 25 -5.28 -4.83 -0.66
C PRO A 25 -5.36 -4.37 -2.12
N ALA A 26 -5.17 -5.31 -3.05
CA ALA A 26 -5.17 -5.00 -4.48
C ALA A 26 -6.42 -4.18 -4.87
N GLY A 27 -6.21 -3.07 -5.57
CA GLY A 27 -7.28 -2.12 -5.93
C GLY A 27 -7.51 -0.99 -4.92
N PHE A 28 -6.76 -0.94 -3.81
CA PHE A 28 -6.77 0.16 -2.86
C PHE A 28 -5.44 0.92 -2.87
N SER A 29 -5.53 2.24 -2.87
CA SER A 29 -4.39 3.15 -2.73
C SER A 29 -4.30 3.63 -1.29
N ARG A 30 -3.09 3.73 -0.74
CA ARG A 30 -2.90 4.27 0.59
C ARG A 30 -3.03 5.80 0.53
N GLN A 31 -3.99 6.34 1.28
CA GLN A 31 -4.17 7.78 1.44
C GLN A 31 -4.11 8.13 2.93
N ALA A 32 -3.05 8.85 3.31
CA ALA A 32 -2.65 9.05 4.71
C ALA A 32 -2.48 7.72 5.47
N SER A 33 -3.42 7.40 6.36
CA SER A 33 -3.42 6.18 7.19
C SER A 33 -4.57 5.23 6.86
N LYS A 34 -5.21 5.39 5.69
CA LYS A 34 -6.35 4.58 5.27
C LYS A 34 -6.13 4.01 3.88
N CYS A 35 -6.68 2.84 3.61
CA CYS A 35 -6.70 2.26 2.28
C CYS A 35 -7.96 2.73 1.57
N VAL A 36 -7.83 3.48 0.48
CA VAL A 36 -8.96 4.06 -0.25
C VAL A 36 -9.02 3.59 -1.69
N SER A 37 -10.22 3.48 -2.24
CA SER A 37 -10.42 3.17 -3.66
C SER A 37 -11.52 4.06 -4.25
N LYS A 38 -11.48 4.25 -5.57
CA LYS A 38 -12.53 5.00 -6.27
C LYS A 38 -13.84 4.22 -6.21
N ARG A 39 -14.95 4.94 -6.06
CA ARG A 39 -16.28 4.35 -6.14
C ARG A 39 -16.50 3.78 -7.55
N PRO A 40 -16.97 2.53 -7.70
CA PRO A 40 -17.37 2.01 -9.00
C PRO A 40 -18.56 2.80 -9.56
N VAL A 41 -18.63 2.93 -10.90
CA VAL A 41 -19.69 3.69 -11.60
C VAL A 41 -21.07 3.07 -11.32
N HIS A 42 -21.12 1.75 -11.24
CA HIS A 42 -22.30 0.99 -10.86
C HIS A 42 -21.95 0.04 -9.73
N GLY A 43 -22.75 0.04 -8.67
CA GLY A 43 -22.60 -0.85 -7.53
C GLY A 43 -22.10 -0.20 -6.24
N GLU A 44 -21.78 -1.07 -5.30
CA GLU A 44 -21.33 -0.73 -3.95
C GLU A 44 -19.81 -0.80 -3.85
N CYS A 45 -19.25 -0.21 -2.80
CA CYS A 45 -17.82 -0.29 -2.54
C CYS A 45 -17.35 -1.76 -2.38
N PRO A 46 -16.09 -2.08 -2.74
CA PRO A 46 -15.56 -3.44 -2.63
C PRO A 46 -15.70 -4.00 -1.20
N LYS A 47 -15.83 -5.33 -1.07
CA LYS A 47 -16.02 -5.99 0.24
C LYS A 47 -14.97 -5.55 1.26
N GLY A 48 -15.42 -5.25 2.47
CA GLY A 48 -14.57 -4.75 3.56
C GLY A 48 -14.27 -3.25 3.49
N SER A 49 -14.81 -2.51 2.52
CA SER A 49 -14.69 -1.04 2.47
C SER A 49 -16.07 -0.37 2.59
N LYS A 50 -16.09 0.83 3.17
CA LYS A 50 -17.29 1.65 3.34
C LYS A 50 -17.16 2.94 2.54
N TYR A 51 -18.23 3.35 1.89
CA TYR A 51 -18.26 4.63 1.20
C TYR A 51 -18.20 5.79 2.21
N ASN A 52 -17.27 6.72 2.00
CA ASN A 52 -17.18 7.95 2.76
C ASN A 52 -17.58 9.13 1.87
N ALA A 53 -18.74 9.72 2.15
CA ALA A 53 -19.29 10.84 1.39
C ALA A 53 -18.40 12.10 1.44
N GLY A 54 -17.68 12.32 2.54
CA GLY A 54 -16.77 13.48 2.67
C GLY A 54 -15.52 13.37 1.79
N LEU A 55 -15.11 12.15 1.44
CA LEU A 55 -13.98 11.89 0.55
C LEU A 55 -14.42 11.50 -0.88
N ASN A 56 -15.70 11.20 -1.09
CA ASN A 56 -16.22 10.57 -2.30
C ASN A 56 -15.47 9.28 -2.70
N LEU A 57 -14.93 8.55 -1.71
CA LEU A 57 -14.10 7.37 -1.91
C LEU A 57 -14.57 6.22 -1.00
N CYS A 58 -14.25 5.00 -1.42
CA CYS A 58 -14.43 3.79 -0.62
C CYS A 58 -13.23 3.64 0.32
N VAL A 59 -13.46 3.54 1.62
CA VAL A 59 -12.44 3.45 2.66
C VAL A 59 -12.44 2.06 3.26
N HIS A 60 -11.32 1.36 3.16
CA HIS A 60 -11.03 0.06 3.76
C HIS A 60 -10.22 0.27 5.04
N ASN A 61 -10.67 -0.34 6.14
CA ASN A 61 -10.11 -0.18 7.48
C ASN A 61 -9.74 -1.53 8.06
#